data_AF-A0AAN4EY78-F1
#
_entry.id   AF-A0AAN4EY78-F1
#
_cell.length_a   1.000
_cell.length_b   1.000
_cell.length_c   1.000
_cell.angle_alpha   90.00
_cell.angle_beta   90.00
_cell.angle_gamma   90.00
#
_symmetry.space_group_name_H-M   'P 1'
#
loop_
_entity.id
_entity.type
_entity.pdbx_description
1 polymer ?
#
loop_
_entity_poly.entity_id
_entity_poly.type
_entity_poly.pdbx_seq_one_letter_code
_entity_poly.pdbx_strand_id
1 'polypeptide(L)'
;MVNLDSHHFHTLRFIHSCYLSNEGMNTFVQLLFVSNHQDPDGTYHGVFPDTKVGISMTEYLYQKTCSSSEKAKSLKPTWLHWRQQEALELKRNPFDI
;
A
#
# COMPACT_ATOMS: atom_id res chain seq x y z
N MET A 1 -8.79 -15.44 9.21
CA MET A 1 -9.10 -14.19 9.94
C MET A 1 -7.80 -13.71 10.57
N VAL A 2 -7.19 -12.64 10.06
CA VAL A 2 -5.93 -12.12 10.63
C VAL A 2 -6.31 -11.31 11.87
N ASN A 3 -5.88 -11.78 13.04
CA ASN A 3 -6.21 -11.21 14.33
C ASN A 3 -5.33 -9.98 14.61
N LEU A 4 -5.88 -8.79 14.35
CA LEU A 4 -5.20 -7.49 14.50
C LEU A 4 -4.95 -7.12 15.97
N ASP A 5 -5.58 -7.81 16.94
CA ASP A 5 -5.45 -7.50 18.38
C ASP A 5 -4.12 -7.97 19.00
N SER A 6 -3.26 -8.64 18.22
CA SER A 6 -1.96 -9.14 18.69
C SER A 6 -0.76 -8.27 18.26
N HIS A 7 -0.97 -7.17 17.53
CA HIS A 7 0.09 -6.49 16.80
C HIS A 7 0.44 -5.12 17.40
N HIS A 8 1.07 -5.11 18.58
CA HIS A 8 1.81 -3.95 19.11
C HIS A 8 3.02 -3.53 18.23
N PHE A 9 3.24 -4.22 17.10
CA PHE A 9 4.41 -4.13 16.24
C PHE A 9 4.18 -3.43 14.91
N HIS A 10 3.00 -2.84 14.67
CA HIS A 10 2.71 -2.15 13.41
C HIS A 10 2.35 -0.68 13.64
N THR A 11 2.86 0.20 12.79
CA THR A 11 2.52 1.62 12.73
C THR A 11 1.61 1.89 11.55
N LEU A 12 0.57 2.69 11.78
CA LEU A 12 -0.30 3.20 10.73
C LEU A 12 0.44 4.27 9.91
N ARG A 13 0.50 4.07 8.60
CA ARG A 13 1.17 4.96 7.66
C ARG A 13 0.30 5.19 6.42
N PHE A 14 0.66 6.19 5.64
CA PHE A 14 -0.03 6.62 4.43
C PHE A 14 0.92 6.63 3.25
N ILE A 15 0.48 6.16 2.09
CA ILE A 15 1.23 6.21 0.83
C ILE A 15 0.37 6.86 -0.24
N HIS A 16 0.96 7.73 -1.07
CA HIS A 16 0.29 8.24 -2.25
C HIS A 16 0.47 7.20 -3.36
N SER A 17 -0.63 6.57 -3.74
CA SER A 17 -0.68 5.48 -4.72
C SER A 17 -1.23 5.97 -6.06
N CYS A 18 -0.83 5.32 -7.15
CA CYS A 18 -1.46 5.48 -8.46
C CYS A 18 -1.74 4.14 -9.15
N TYR A 19 -2.73 4.14 -10.04
CA TYR A 19 -3.04 3.02 -10.92
C TYR A 19 -3.55 3.55 -12.27
N LEU A 20 -3.54 2.70 -13.29
CA LEU A 20 -4.11 3.02 -14.61
C LEU A 20 -5.52 2.46 -14.72
N SER A 21 -6.42 3.30 -15.21
CA SER A 21 -7.77 2.95 -15.62
C SER A 21 -7.97 3.29 -17.09
N ASN A 22 -9.14 2.96 -17.64
CA ASN A 22 -9.54 3.37 -18.99
C ASN A 22 -9.65 4.89 -19.16
N GLU A 23 -9.84 5.63 -18.06
CA GLU A 23 -9.92 7.10 -18.04
C GLU A 23 -8.54 7.76 -17.83
N GLY A 24 -7.48 6.96 -17.69
CA GLY A 24 -6.12 7.43 -17.47
C GLY A 24 -5.57 7.08 -16.08
N MET A 25 -4.54 7.81 -15.67
CA MET A 25 -3.85 7.60 -14.40
C MET A 25 -4.65 8.23 -13.26
N ASN A 26 -5.05 7.41 -12.29
CA ASN A 26 -5.70 7.85 -11.07
C ASN A 26 -4.69 7.84 -9.92
N THR A 27 -4.81 8.80 -9.01
CA THR A 27 -4.00 8.84 -7.80
C THR A 27 -4.87 9.02 -6.56
N PHE A 28 -4.46 8.41 -5.45
CA PHE A 28 -5.16 8.51 -4.19
C PHE A 28 -4.23 8.20 -3.03
N VAL A 29 -4.59 8.62 -1.81
CA VAL A 29 -3.84 8.23 -0.60
C VAL A 29 -4.40 6.93 -0.08
N GLN A 30 -3.51 5.99 0.20
CA GLN A 30 -3.84 4.73 0.79
C GLN A 30 -3.25 4.58 2.19
N LEU A 31 -4.03 3.97 3.08
CA LEU A 31 -3.59 3.59 4.40
C LEU A 31 -2.86 2.25 4.34
N LEU A 32 -1.81 2.11 5.13
CA LEU A 32 -1.00 0.91 5.21
C LEU A 32 -0.54 0.71 6.67
N PHE A 33 -0.74 -0.48 7.22
CA PHE A 33 -0.10 -0.87 8.48
C PHE A 33 1.28 -1.44 8.17
N VAL A 34 2.34 -0.83 8.69
CA VAL A 34 3.71 -1.25 8.42
C VAL A 34 4.35 -1.72 9.71
N SER A 35 5.06 -2.85 9.65
CA SER A 35 5.87 -3.37 10.76
C SER A 35 6.86 -2.30 11.25
N ASN A 36 7.04 -2.24 12.58
CA ASN A 36 8.01 -1.39 13.25
C ASN A 36 9.43 -1.96 13.16
N HIS A 37 9.58 -3.17 12.63
CA HIS A 37 10.84 -3.87 12.48
C HIS A 37 11.11 -4.19 11.01
N GLN A 38 12.37 -4.02 10.64
CA GLN A 38 12.93 -4.46 9.39
C GLN A 38 13.35 -5.92 9.53
N ASP A 39 13.02 -6.75 8.55
CA ASP A 39 13.46 -8.13 8.46
C ASP A 39 14.97 -8.22 8.20
N PRO A 40 15.62 -9.36 8.49
CA PRO A 40 17.07 -9.52 8.30
C PRO A 40 17.56 -9.27 6.87
N ASP A 41 16.68 -9.39 5.88
CA ASP A 41 16.95 -9.12 4.46
C ASP A 41 16.83 -7.63 4.08
N GLY A 42 16.52 -6.76 5.04
CA GLY A 42 16.35 -5.33 4.83
C GLY A 42 14.96 -4.91 4.36
N THR A 43 13.98 -5.80 4.36
CA THR A 43 12.60 -5.49 3.97
C THR A 43 11.71 -5.16 5.17
N TYR A 44 10.60 -4.47 4.93
CA TYR A 44 9.55 -4.22 5.91
C TYR A 44 8.28 -4.90 5.45
N HIS A 45 7.51 -5.44 6.39
CA HIS A 45 6.18 -5.94 6.08
C HIS A 45 5.10 -4.86 6.19
N GLY A 46 4.26 -4.75 5.18
CA GLY A 46 3.10 -3.86 5.15
C GLY A 46 1.80 -4.63 4.89
N VAL A 47 0.68 -4.16 5.40
CA VAL A 47 -0.65 -4.72 5.15
C VAL A 47 -1.64 -3.61 4.84
N PHE A 48 -2.31 -3.73 3.69
CA PHE A 48 -3.42 -2.86 3.33
C PHE A 48 -4.66 -3.25 4.16
N PRO A 49 -5.24 -2.32 4.93
CA PRO A 49 -6.30 -2.62 5.90
C PRO A 49 -7.65 -2.98 5.24
N ASP A 50 -7.90 -2.45 4.04
CA ASP A 50 -9.12 -2.55 3.26
C ASP A 50 -9.28 -3.95 2.64
N THR A 51 -8.19 -4.50 2.10
CA THR A 51 -8.18 -5.78 1.38
C THR A 51 -7.46 -6.90 2.12
N LYS A 52 -6.75 -6.57 3.20
CA LYS A 52 -5.84 -7.48 3.93
C LYS A 52 -4.67 -8.00 3.09
N VAL A 53 -4.36 -7.35 1.98
CA VAL A 53 -3.19 -7.69 1.16
C VAL A 53 -1.91 -7.33 1.92
N GLY A 54 -1.10 -8.34 2.20
CA GLY A 54 0.26 -8.18 2.71
C GLY A 54 1.27 -7.94 1.59
N ILE A 55 2.24 -7.06 1.85
CA ILE A 55 3.35 -6.73 0.96
C ILE A 55 4.68 -6.80 1.73
N SER A 56 5.74 -7.19 1.03
CA SER A 56 7.12 -6.91 1.45
C SER A 56 7.54 -5.61 0.78
N MET A 57 8.12 -4.71 1.55
CA MET A 57 8.48 -3.36 1.16
C MET A 57 9.99 -3.20 1.28
N THR A 58 10.62 -2.62 0.27
CA THR A 58 12.01 -2.17 0.41
C THR A 58 12.08 -0.94 1.30
N GLU A 59 13.27 -0.63 1.84
CA GLU A 59 13.53 0.63 2.53
C GLU A 59 13.11 1.85 1.68
N TYR A 60 13.33 1.80 0.36
CA TYR A 60 12.89 2.85 -0.56
C TYR A 60 11.36 3.06 -0.51
N LEU A 61 10.59 1.97 -0.58
CA LEU A 61 9.12 2.06 -0.52
C LEU A 61 8.65 2.50 0.87
N TYR A 62 9.30 2.02 1.93
CA TYR A 62 9.04 2.46 3.30
C TYR A 62 9.20 3.98 3.46
N GLN A 63 10.27 4.56 2.93
CA GLN A 63 10.53 6.01 2.97
C GLN A 63 9.49 6.85 2.21
N LYS A 64 8.75 6.25 1.27
CA LYS A 64 7.62 6.92 0.58
C LYS A 64 6.35 6.95 1.40
N THR A 65 6.30 6.25 2.53
CA THR A 65 5.15 6.26 3.43
C THR A 65 5.31 7.33 4.52
N CYS A 66 4.19 7.93 4.92
CA CYS A 66 4.15 9.06 5.85
C CYS A 66 3.24 8.79 7.05
N SER A 67 3.41 9.55 8.13
CA SER A 67 2.52 9.48 9.29
C SER A 67 1.18 10.21 9.12
N SER A 68 1.01 10.99 8.04
CA SER A 68 -0.26 11.66 7.72
C SER A 68 -0.58 11.60 6.23
N SER A 69 -1.87 11.70 5.91
CA SER A 69 -2.39 11.71 4.54
C SER A 69 -1.91 12.92 3.74
N GLU A 70 -1.81 14.10 4.37
CA GLU A 70 -1.42 15.36 3.72
C GLU A 70 0.04 15.31 3.29
N LYS A 71 0.91 14.76 4.15
CA LYS A 71 2.32 14.52 3.82
C LYS A 71 2.46 13.50 2.70
N ALA A 72 1.65 12.43 2.71
CA ALA A 72 1.66 11.48 1.60
C ALA A 72 1.29 12.16 0.27
N LYS A 73 0.23 12.99 0.23
CA LYS A 73 -0.21 13.70 -0.98
C LYS A 73 0.85 14.63 -1.58
N SER A 74 1.71 15.23 -0.75
CA SER A 74 2.78 16.11 -1.24
C SER A 74 3.95 15.35 -1.86
N LEU A 75 4.05 14.03 -1.64
CA LEU A 75 5.01 13.16 -2.31
C LEU A 75 4.51 12.72 -3.69
N LYS A 76 5.45 12.37 -4.57
CA LYS A 76 5.12 11.75 -5.86
C LYS A 76 4.39 10.40 -5.63
N PRO A 77 3.35 10.11 -6.41
CA PRO A 77 2.63 8.86 -6.29
C PRO A 77 3.51 7.67 -6.67
N THR A 78 3.26 6.54 -6.01
CA THR A 78 3.90 5.25 -6.27
C THR A 78 2.89 4.29 -6.88
N TRP A 79 3.31 3.43 -7.79
CA TRP A 79 2.40 2.43 -8.35
C TRP A 79 1.79 1.55 -7.25
N LEU A 80 0.47 1.45 -7.28
CA LEU A 80 -0.30 0.60 -6.38
C LEU A 80 0.16 -0.85 -6.56
N HIS A 81 0.38 -1.56 -5.45
CA HIS A 81 0.81 -2.95 -5.51
C HIS A 81 -0.20 -3.79 -6.33
N TRP A 82 0.26 -4.66 -7.22
CA TRP A 82 -0.61 -5.36 -8.17
C TRP A 82 -1.70 -6.22 -7.49
N ARG A 83 -1.37 -6.93 -6.39
CA ARG A 83 -2.38 -7.67 -5.60
C ARG A 83 -3.43 -6.75 -4.98
N GLN A 84 -3.06 -5.52 -4.66
CA GLN A 84 -3.99 -4.52 -4.16
C GLN A 84 -4.90 -4.02 -5.28
N GLN A 85 -4.36 -3.82 -6.49
CA GLN A 85 -5.17 -3.49 -7.66
C GLN A 85 -6.18 -4.59 -7.97
N GLU A 86 -5.78 -5.86 -7.89
CA GLU A 86 -6.68 -7.01 -8.07
C GLU A 86 -7.74 -7.09 -6.99
N ALA A 87 -7.35 -6.97 -5.71
CA ALA A 87 -8.29 -7.03 -4.59
C ALA A 87 -9.28 -5.86 -4.54
N LEU A 88 -8.96 -4.73 -5.18
CA LEU A 88 -9.85 -3.58 -5.35
C LEU A 88 -10.58 -3.59 -6.70
N GLU A 89 -10.44 -4.65 -7.51
CA GLU A 89 -11.03 -4.78 -8.84
C GLU A 89 -10.68 -3.61 -9.79
N LEU A 90 -9.54 -2.94 -9.54
CA LEU A 90 -9.07 -1.79 -10.33
C LEU A 90 -8.43 -2.21 -11.64
N LYS A 91 -7.97 -3.46 -11.70
CA LYS A 91 -7.41 -4.05 -12.90
C LYS A 91 -8.52 -4.85 -13.59
N ARG A 92 -9.33 -4.18 -14.42
CA ARG A 92 -10.23 -4.89 -15.34
C ARG A 92 -9.40 -5.61 -16.39
N ASN A 93 -9.71 -6.86 -16.67
CA ASN A 93 -9.19 -7.54 -17.84
C ASN A 93 -9.59 -6.72 -19.08
N PRO A 94 -8.64 -6.27 -19.92
CA PRO A 94 -8.98 -5.52 -21.13
C PRO A 94 -9.82 -6.34 -22.13
N PHE A 95 -10.00 -7.64 -21.88
CA PHE A 95 -10.82 -8.56 -22.67
C PHE A 95 -12.12 -8.99 -21.99
N ASP A 96 -12.44 -8.50 -20.78
CA ASP A 96 -13.77 -8.71 -20.20
C ASP A 96 -14.75 -7.73 -20.89
N ILE A 97 -15.53 -8.26 -21.84
CA ILE A 97 -16.59 -7.58 -22.60
C ILE A 97 -17.94 -7.80 -21.91
#